data_AF-A0A7W0H0T3-F1
#
_entry.id   AF-A0A7W0H0T3-F1
#
_cell.length_a   1.000
_cell.length_b   1.000
_cell.length_c   1.000
_cell.angle_alpha   90.00
_cell.angle_beta   90.00
_cell.angle_gamma   90.00
#
_symmetry.space_group_name_H-M   'P 1'
#
loop_
_entity.id
_entity.type
_entity.pdbx_description
1 polymer ?
#
loop_
_entity_poly.entity_id
_entity_poly.type
_entity_poly.pdbx_seq_one_letter_code
_entity_poly.pdbx_strand_id
1 'polypeptide(L)' 'MSGERAANPGLELAVSVIRDGARDQPCPACGDRLGDCRVELRDVELDRLSAEISCAACGASHLITASPASEDGSASIQ' A
#
# COMPACT_ATOMS: atom_id res chain seq x y z
N MET A 1 28.60 2.96 6.91
CA MET A 1 27.70 3.11 8.07
C MET A 1 26.32 2.70 7.59
N SER A 2 25.89 1.49 7.93
CA SER A 2 24.71 0.84 7.37
C SER A 2 23.46 1.16 8.20
N GLY A 3 22.50 1.83 7.56
CA GLY A 3 21.08 1.50 7.67
C GLY A 3 20.39 1.72 9.03
N GLU A 4 20.31 2.96 9.49
CA GLU A 4 19.22 3.34 10.41
C GLU A 4 17.92 3.41 9.61
N ARG A 5 17.30 2.24 9.35
CA ARG A 5 15.87 2.16 9.09
C ARG A 5 15.19 2.48 10.41
N ALA A 6 15.14 3.76 10.78
CA ALA A 6 14.20 4.21 11.79
C ALA A 6 12.83 3.72 11.32
N ALA A 7 12.25 2.77 12.04
CA ALA A 7 10.86 2.40 11.87
C ALA A 7 10.08 3.67 12.18
N ASN A 8 9.74 4.40 11.13
CA ASN A 8 8.98 5.62 11.24
C ASN A 8 7.55 5.14 11.56
N PRO A 9 7.02 5.42 12.75
CA PRO A 9 5.72 4.87 13.17
C PRO A 9 4.60 5.29 12.20
N GLY A 10 4.73 6.44 11.54
CA GLY A 10 3.81 6.86 10.47
C GLY A 10 3.85 6.00 9.21
N LEU A 11 5.03 5.47 8.84
CA LEU A 11 5.17 4.54 7.72
C LEU A 11 4.57 3.17 8.06
N GLU A 12 4.73 2.68 9.29
CA GLU A 12 4.09 1.43 9.72
C GLU A 12 2.56 1.56 9.73
N LEU A 13 2.04 2.67 10.27
CA LEU A 13 0.61 2.94 10.26
C LEU A 13 0.06 3.01 8.82
N ALA A 14 0.77 3.68 7.91
CA ALA A 14 0.38 3.78 6.52
C ALA A 14 0.31 2.40 5.84
N VAL A 15 1.30 1.54 6.06
CA VAL A 15 1.28 0.16 5.56
C VAL A 15 0.07 -0.60 6.10
N SER A 16 -0.23 -0.46 7.39
CA SER A 16 -1.41 -1.11 7.99
C SER A 16 -2.71 -0.63 7.36
N VAL A 17 -2.88 0.68 7.13
CA VAL A 17 -4.09 1.24 6.50
C VAL A 17 -4.23 0.74 5.06
N ILE A 18 -3.14 0.78 4.28
CA ILE A 18 -3.14 0.28 2.90
C ILE A 18 -3.47 -1.22 2.87
N ARG A 19 -2.87 -2.00 3.76
CA ARG A 19 -3.08 -3.44 3.81
C ARG A 19 -4.50 -3.80 4.20
N ASP A 20 -5.09 -3.08 5.16
CA ASP A 20 -6.48 -3.29 5.55
C ASP A 20 -7.45 -2.90 4.42
N GLY A 21 -7.22 -1.75 3.77
CA GLY A 21 -8.00 -1.32 2.60
C GLY A 21 -7.86 -2.28 1.41
N ALA A 22 -6.65 -2.78 1.16
CA ALA A 22 -6.39 -3.74 0.10
C ALA A 22 -6.97 -5.13 0.42
N ARG A 23 -7.13 -5.54 1.68
CA ARG A 23 -7.50 -6.92 2.02
C ARG A 23 -8.81 -7.38 1.39
N ASP A 24 -9.74 -6.45 1.24
CA ASP A 24 -11.07 -6.70 0.67
C ASP A 24 -11.11 -6.46 -0.84
N GLN A 25 -10.05 -5.86 -1.41
CA GLN A 25 -9.95 -5.59 -2.83
C GLN A 25 -9.47 -6.82 -3.60
N PRO A 26 -10.11 -7.14 -4.74
CA PRO A 26 -9.61 -8.15 -5.66
C PRO A 26 -8.40 -7.62 -6.42
N CYS A 27 -7.44 -8.50 -6.66
CA CYS A 27 -6.28 -8.23 -7.48
C CYS A 27 -6.73 -7.94 -8.91
N PRO A 28 -6.35 -6.81 -9.52
CA PRO A 28 -6.75 -6.49 -10.88
C PRO A 28 -6.14 -7.45 -11.93
N ALA A 29 -5.04 -8.15 -11.60
CA ALA A 29 -4.41 -9.11 -12.51
C ALA A 29 -5.05 -10.50 -12.49
N CYS A 30 -5.38 -11.05 -11.32
CA CYS A 30 -5.89 -12.43 -11.19
C CYS A 30 -7.30 -12.55 -10.57
N GLY A 31 -7.84 -11.47 -10.01
CA GLY A 31 -9.12 -11.47 -9.31
C GLY A 31 -9.09 -12.02 -7.88
N ASP A 32 -7.92 -12.50 -7.40
CA ASP A 32 -7.77 -13.06 -6.04
C ASP A 32 -7.68 -11.95 -4.97
N ARG A 33 -7.90 -12.27 -3.69
CA ARG A 33 -7.96 -11.24 -2.64
C ARG A 33 -6.56 -10.73 -2.29
N LEU A 34 -6.42 -9.41 -2.13
CA LEU A 34 -5.14 -8.81 -1.79
C LEU A 34 -4.79 -8.87 -0.27
N GLY A 35 -5.49 -9.69 0.53
CA GLY A 35 -5.26 -9.80 1.99
C GLY A 35 -3.85 -10.16 2.43
N ASP A 36 -3.17 -11.01 1.67
CA ASP A 36 -1.80 -11.46 1.96
C ASP A 36 -0.74 -10.74 1.15
N CYS A 37 -1.08 -9.61 0.52
CA CYS A 37 -0.13 -8.93 -0.33
C CYS A 37 1.03 -8.31 0.43
N ARG A 38 2.18 -8.26 -0.24
CA ARG A 38 3.35 -7.56 0.24
C ARG A 38 3.24 -6.10 -0.14
N VAL A 39 3.34 -5.21 0.84
CA VAL A 39 3.28 -3.75 0.64
C VAL A 39 4.67 -3.17 0.85
N GLU A 40 5.17 -2.46 -0.16
CA GLU A 40 6.46 -1.78 -0.12
C GLU A 40 6.24 -0.30 -0.39
N LEU A 41 6.44 0.52 0.64
CA LEU A 41 6.35 1.97 0.49
C LEU A 41 7.42 2.45 -0.48
N ARG A 42 7.02 3.28 -1.43
CA ARG A 42 7.92 3.88 -2.43
C ARG A 42 8.16 5.33 -2.09
N ASP A 43 7.09 6.07 -1.86
CA ASP A 43 7.13 7.52 -1.68
C ASP A 43 6.09 7.94 -0.63
N VAL A 44 6.50 8.80 0.29
CA VAL A 44 5.63 9.30 1.36
C VAL A 44 5.80 10.81 1.43
N GLU A 45 4.81 11.51 0.92
CA GLU A 45 4.67 12.96 1.02
C GLU A 45 3.57 13.33 2.01
N LEU A 46 3.51 14.61 2.39
CA LEU A 46 2.50 15.15 3.31
C LEU A 46 1.05 14.96 2.81
N ASP A 47 0.85 14.98 1.49
CA ASP A 47 -0.48 14.93 0.84
C ASP A 47 -0.71 13.64 0.04
N ARG A 48 0.33 12.83 -0.15
CA ARG A 48 0.30 11.67 -1.03
C ARG A 48 1.18 10.58 -0.48
N LEU A 49 0.66 9.36 -0.53
CA LEU A 49 1.41 8.18 -0.20
C LEU A 49 1.36 7.18 -1.37
N SER A 50 2.53 6.77 -1.83
CA SER A 50 2.68 5.79 -2.91
C SER A 50 3.31 4.51 -2.37
N ALA A 51 2.62 3.39 -2.57
CA ALA A 51 3.06 2.07 -2.16
C ALA A 51 2.89 1.06 -3.29
N GLU A 52 3.86 0.16 -3.43
CA GLU A 52 3.78 -0.97 -4.34
C GLU A 52 3.20 -2.17 -3.60
N ILE A 53 2.16 -2.79 -4.16
CA ILE A 53 1.52 -3.99 -3.63
C ILE A 53 1.80 -5.16 -4.56
N SER A 54 2.43 -6.20 -4.04
CA SER A 54 2.62 -7.46 -4.75
C SER A 54 1.60 -8.48 -4.31
N CYS A 55 0.79 -8.95 -5.26
CA CYS A 55 -0.17 -10.02 -5.05
C CYS A 55 0.53 -11.32 -4.64
N ALA A 56 0.15 -11.90 -3.51
CA ALA A 56 0.70 -13.17 -3.06
C ALA A 56 0.27 -14.36 -3.94
N ALA A 57 -0.89 -14.27 -4.62
CA ALA A 57 -1.43 -15.34 -5.44
C ALA A 57 -0.78 -15.41 -6.83
N CYS A 58 -0.69 -14.28 -7.54
CA CYS A 58 -0.17 -14.24 -8.92
C CYS A 58 1.23 -13.61 -9.03
N GLY A 59 1.73 -12.96 -7.98
CA GLY A 59 3.02 -12.26 -7.99
C GLY A 59 2.99 -10.90 -8.71
N ALA A 60 1.84 -10.45 -9.21
CA ALA A 60 1.74 -9.16 -9.90
C ALA A 60 1.93 -8.00 -8.91
N SER A 61 2.75 -7.03 -9.29
CA SER A 61 3.00 -5.80 -8.54
C SER A 61 2.18 -4.64 -9.11
N HIS A 62 1.45 -3.93 -8.25
CA HIS A 62 0.62 -2.78 -8.59
C HIS A 62 1.02 -1.57 -7.76
N LEU A 63 0.99 -0.38 -8.36
CA LEU A 63 1.26 0.86 -7.65
C LEU A 63 -0.05 1.43 -7.12
N ILE A 64 -0.13 1.63 -5.81
CA ILE A 64 -1.24 2.29 -5.16
C ILE A 64 -0.80 3.67 -4.71
N THR A 65 -1.63 4.65 -5.04
CA THR A 65 -1.49 6.00 -4.52
C THR A 65 -2.69 6.30 -3.63
N ALA A 66 -2.44 6.52 -2.35
CA ALA A 66 -3.42 6.95 -1.37
C ALA A 66 -3.21 8.44 -1.08
N SER A 67 -4.26 9.25 -1.26
CA SER A 67 -4.26 10.67 -0.91
C SER A 67 -5.20 10.89 0.28
N PRO A 68 -4.70 11.21 1.48
CA PRO A 68 -5.56 11.51 2.63
C PRO A 68 -6.35 12.82 2.49
N ALA A 69 -6.18 13.58 1.41
CA ALA A 69 -6.83 14.87 1.16
C ALA A 69 -8.35 14.80 0.89
N SER A 70 -8.93 13.62 0.76
CA SER A 70 -10.38 13.46 0.65
C SER A 70 -10.93 13.06 2.01
N GLU A 71 -11.96 13.76 2.50
CA GLU A 71 -12.63 13.50 3.80
C GLU A 71 -13.15 12.04 3.93
N ASP A 72 -13.12 11.25 2.85
CA ASP A 72 -13.50 9.84 2.76
C ASP A 72 -12.34 8.82 2.69
N GLY A 73 -11.06 9.24 2.64
CA GLY A 73 -9.92 8.32 2.62
C GLY A 73 -9.93 7.34 1.43
N SER A 74 -10.06 7.84 0.20
CA SER A 74 -10.15 7.03 -1.01
C SER A 74 -8.76 6.55 -1.49
N ALA A 75 -8.54 5.22 -1.52
CA ALA A 75 -7.38 4.62 -2.16
C ALA A 75 -7.76 4.12 -3.57
N SER A 76 -7.03 4.56 -4.60
CA SER A 76 -7.22 4.10 -5.98
C SER A 76 -6.05 3.20 -6.39
N ILE A 77 -6.37 2.02 -6.92
CA ILE A 77 -5.40 1.06 -7.47
C ILE A 77 -5.29 1.32 -8.98
N GLN A 78 -4.09 1.59 -9.49
CA GLN A 78 -3.82 1.78 -10.92
C GLN A 78 -3.07 0.57 -11.52
#